data_AF-A0A943B660-F1
#
_entry.id   AF-A0A943B660-F1
#
_cell.length_a   1.000
_cell.length_b   1.000
_cell.length_c   1.000
_cell.angle_alpha   90.00
_cell.angle_beta   90.00
_cell.angle_gamma   90.00
#
_symmetry.space_group_name_H-M   'P 1'
#
loop_
_entity.id
_entity.type
_entity.pdbx_description
1 polymer ?
#
loop_
_entity_poly.entity_id
_entity_poly.type
_entity_poly.pdbx_seq_one_letter_code
_entity_poly.pdbx_strand_id
1 'polypeptide(L)'
;GGYYFETQSDNDSGIPALKNIPILGGLFGTTGKKHQRMERLILITPRIVRMDKAPEIPIRVDDPRFSRTPTQADYTERAPLARPVGGCARRAELAPATPVPLMVAPKPAAMPVTSPMPSVGGKQ
;
A
#
# COMPACT_ATOMS: atom_id res chain seq x y z
N GLY A 1 5.72 0.77 -26.53
CA GLY A 1 4.36 0.95 -27.06
C GLY A 1 3.76 2.23 -26.49
N GLY A 2 2.71 2.78 -27.07
CA GLY A 2 2.09 4.01 -26.58
C GLY A 2 0.63 4.11 -26.99
N TYR A 3 -0.09 5.09 -26.42
CA TYR A 3 -1.46 5.41 -26.84
C TYR A 3 -1.63 6.91 -27.09
N TYR A 4 -2.53 7.19 -28.01
CA TYR A 4 -2.91 8.52 -28.48
C TYR A 4 -4.39 8.73 -28.15
N PHE A 5 -4.71 9.86 -27.55
CA PHE A 5 -6.09 10.25 -27.25
C PHE A 5 -6.35 11.68 -27.69
N GLU A 6 -7.45 11.87 -28.42
CA GLU A 6 -7.90 13.16 -28.90
C GLU A 6 -9.37 13.35 -28.56
N THR A 7 -9.72 14.54 -28.06
CA THR A 7 -11.10 14.93 -27.80
C THR A 7 -11.34 16.33 -28.32
N GLN A 8 -12.40 16.46 -29.11
CA GLN A 8 -12.94 17.73 -29.57
C GLN A 8 -14.35 17.88 -29.00
N SER A 9 -14.62 19.00 -28.35
CA SER A 9 -15.96 19.35 -27.88
C SER A 9 -16.30 20.78 -28.28
N ASP A 10 -17.40 20.92 -29.00
CA ASP A 10 -18.01 22.19 -29.37
C ASP A 10 -19.28 22.38 -28.55
N ASN A 11 -19.36 23.50 -27.83
CA ASN A 11 -20.48 23.81 -26.96
C ASN A 11 -21.04 25.19 -27.32
N ASP A 12 -22.34 25.25 -27.56
CA ASP A 12 -23.06 26.48 -27.92
C ASP A 12 -24.28 26.62 -27.01
N SER A 13 -24.22 27.63 -26.15
CA SER A 13 -25.21 27.86 -25.09
C SER A 13 -25.60 29.34 -25.05
N GLY A 14 -26.86 29.64 -24.77
CA GLY A 14 -27.35 31.02 -24.74
C GLY A 14 -28.86 31.11 -24.76
N ILE A 15 -29.38 32.33 -24.76
CA ILE A 15 -30.82 32.57 -24.77
C ILE A 15 -31.38 32.28 -26.17
N PRO A 16 -32.37 31.36 -26.31
CA PRO A 16 -33.04 31.10 -27.59
C PRO A 16 -33.62 32.40 -28.19
N ALA A 17 -33.61 32.52 -29.51
CA ALA A 17 -33.95 33.72 -30.29
C ALA A 17 -32.91 34.87 -30.22
N LEU A 18 -32.46 35.29 -29.03
CA LEU A 18 -31.53 36.43 -28.91
C LEU A 18 -30.12 36.12 -29.42
N LYS A 19 -29.61 34.89 -29.17
CA LYS A 19 -28.27 34.51 -29.61
C LYS A 19 -28.09 34.41 -31.14
N ASN A 20 -29.20 34.34 -31.89
CA ASN A 20 -29.20 34.19 -33.35
C ASN A 20 -29.30 35.53 -34.10
N ILE A 21 -29.37 36.67 -33.39
CA ILE A 21 -29.45 38.00 -34.02
C ILE A 21 -28.08 38.33 -34.64
N PRO A 22 -28.00 38.60 -35.94
CA PRO A 22 -26.74 39.02 -36.56
C PRO A 22 -26.24 40.30 -35.88
N ILE A 23 -24.92 40.43 -35.70
CA ILE A 23 -24.24 41.55 -35.01
C ILE A 23 -24.34 41.49 -33.47
N LEU A 24 -25.50 41.17 -32.88
CA LEU A 24 -25.71 41.23 -31.42
C LEU A 24 -25.71 39.87 -30.69
N GLY A 25 -25.79 38.75 -31.42
CA GLY A 25 -25.96 37.42 -30.84
C GLY A 25 -24.86 36.98 -29.87
N GLY A 26 -23.63 37.48 -30.05
CA GLY A 26 -22.49 37.18 -29.17
C GLY A 26 -22.60 37.74 -27.74
N LEU A 27 -23.53 38.68 -27.48
CA LEU A 27 -23.79 39.21 -26.12
C LEU A 27 -24.72 38.30 -25.31
N PHE A 28 -25.49 37.44 -25.98
CA PHE A 28 -26.55 36.61 -25.39
C PHE A 28 -26.27 35.11 -25.50
N GLY A 29 -25.07 34.74 -25.94
CA GLY A 29 -24.63 33.37 -26.09
C GLY A 29 -23.13 33.23 -25.86
N THR A 30 -22.71 32.01 -25.58
CA THR A 30 -21.32 31.63 -25.41
C THR A 30 -21.03 30.44 -26.31
N THR A 31 -19.93 30.52 -27.05
CA THR A 31 -19.37 29.40 -27.81
C THR A 31 -18.07 28.99 -27.15
N GLY A 32 -18.01 27.74 -26.70
CA GLY A 32 -16.83 27.13 -26.15
C GLY A 32 -16.30 26.07 -27.10
N LYS A 33 -15.06 26.23 -27.57
CA LYS A 33 -14.34 25.19 -28.33
C LYS A 33 -13.23 24.65 -27.45
N LYS A 34 -13.21 23.35 -27.22
CA LYS A 34 -12.14 22.70 -26.45
C LYS A 34 -11.53 21.58 -27.27
N HIS A 35 -10.21 21.67 -27.43
CA HIS A 35 -9.37 20.66 -28.06
C HIS A 35 -8.40 20.12 -27.03
N GLN A 36 -8.38 18.80 -26.84
CA GLN A 36 -7.49 18.14 -25.90
C GLN A 36 -6.76 17.00 -26.61
N ARG A 37 -5.43 17.10 -26.61
CA ARG A 37 -4.52 16.10 -27.17
C ARG A 37 -3.63 15.55 -26.06
N MET A 38 -3.62 14.23 -25.92
CA MET A 38 -2.79 13.55 -24.92
C MET A 38 -2.06 12.38 -25.55
N GLU A 39 -0.75 12.33 -25.30
CA GLU A 39 0.14 11.29 -25.81
C GLU A 39 0.83 10.64 -24.61
N ARG A 40 0.80 9.31 -24.55
CA ARG A 40 1.49 8.56 -23.50
C ARG A 40 2.31 7.44 -24.10
N LEU A 41 3.57 7.38 -23.69
CA LEU A 41 4.55 6.40 -24.16
C LEU A 41 4.97 5.50 -23.00
N ILE A 42 5.08 4.20 -23.27
CA ILE A 42 5.64 3.19 -22.37
C ILE A 42 6.96 2.71 -22.95
N LEU A 43 8.04 2.94 -22.19
CA LEU A 43 9.41 2.56 -22.52
C LEU A 43 9.91 1.53 -21.50
N ILE A 44 10.61 0.51 -21.98
CA ILE A 44 11.24 -0.51 -21.15
C ILE A 44 12.73 -0.53 -21.51
N THR A 45 13.60 -0.45 -20.50
CA THR A 45 15.05 -0.59 -20.69
C THR A 45 15.50 -1.91 -20.06
N PRO A 46 15.83 -2.92 -20.84
CA PRO A 46 16.40 -4.15 -20.29
C PRO A 46 17.80 -3.87 -19.73
N ARG A 47 18.16 -4.53 -18.63
CA ARG A 47 19.54 -4.56 -18.10
C ARG A 47 19.96 -6.00 -17.83
N ILE A 48 21.21 -6.32 -18.12
CA ILE A 48 21.82 -7.61 -17.80
C ILE A 48 22.50 -7.48 -16.44
N VAL A 49 22.05 -8.26 -15.46
CA VAL A 49 22.70 -8.37 -14.14
C VAL A 49 23.53 -9.64 -14.14
N ARG A 50 24.83 -9.52 -13.88
CA ARG A 50 25.71 -10.66 -13.73
C ARG A 50 25.91 -10.98 -12.25
N MET A 51 25.77 -12.25 -11.88
CA MET A 51 25.78 -12.69 -10.47
C MET A 51 27.16 -12.58 -9.81
N ASP A 52 28.24 -12.52 -10.60
CA ASP A 52 29.61 -12.24 -10.17
C ASP A 52 29.81 -10.80 -9.68
N LYS A 53 28.87 -9.89 -9.99
CA LYS A 53 28.92 -8.46 -9.62
C LYS A 53 27.65 -7.96 -8.94
N ALA A 54 26.66 -8.82 -8.71
CA ALA A 54 25.54 -8.47 -7.86
C ALA A 54 26.07 -8.27 -6.44
N PRO A 55 25.66 -7.22 -5.69
CA PRO A 55 26.01 -7.12 -4.30
C PRO A 55 25.52 -8.40 -3.63
N GLU A 56 26.48 -9.16 -3.13
CA GLU A 56 26.28 -10.33 -2.31
C GLU A 56 25.23 -9.99 -1.25
N ILE A 57 24.29 -10.91 -1.07
CA ILE A 57 23.12 -10.80 -0.21
C ILE A 57 23.46 -9.92 1.00
N PRO A 58 22.68 -8.85 1.29
CA PRO A 58 23.03 -7.96 2.39
C PRO A 58 23.17 -8.79 3.67
N ILE A 59 24.24 -8.53 4.42
CA ILE A 59 24.68 -9.26 5.63
C ILE A 59 23.54 -9.51 6.66
N ARG A 60 22.42 -8.78 6.55
CA ARG A 60 21.22 -8.94 7.37
C ARG A 60 20.35 -10.16 7.04
N VAL A 61 20.56 -10.88 5.93
CA VAL A 61 19.78 -12.10 5.64
C VAL A 61 20.25 -13.28 6.49
N ASP A 62 21.48 -13.23 6.99
CA ASP A 62 22.03 -14.24 7.90
C ASP A 62 21.76 -13.94 9.38
N ASP A 63 21.06 -12.84 9.69
CA ASP A 63 20.67 -12.52 11.07
C ASP A 63 19.59 -13.52 11.55
N PRO A 64 19.84 -14.35 12.58
CA PRO A 64 18.87 -15.32 13.10
C PRO A 64 17.61 -14.65 13.68
N ARG A 65 17.65 -13.34 13.90
CA ARG A 65 16.50 -12.53 14.31
C ARG A 65 15.46 -12.35 13.21
N PHE A 66 15.83 -12.61 11.95
CA PHE A 66 14.96 -12.46 10.80
C PHE A 66 14.04 -13.68 10.61
N SER A 67 14.43 -14.85 11.12
CA SER A 67 13.59 -16.05 11.18
C SER A 67 12.68 -16.04 12.41
N ARG A 68 11.77 -15.07 12.50
CA ARG A 68 10.66 -15.16 13.46
C ARG A 68 9.51 -15.91 12.80
N THR A 69 9.23 -17.12 13.29
CA THR A 69 8.06 -17.89 12.89
C THR A 69 6.81 -17.34 13.59
N PRO A 70 5.62 -17.34 12.95
CA PRO A 70 4.37 -16.86 13.55
C PRO A 70 3.96 -17.54 14.85
N THR A 71 4.56 -18.69 15.16
CA THR A 71 4.28 -19.55 16.31
C THR A 71 5.35 -19.48 17.42
N GLN A 72 6.30 -18.54 17.35
CA GLN A 72 7.38 -18.45 18.34
C GLN A 72 6.85 -18.12 19.75
N ALA A 73 7.48 -18.69 20.78
CA ALA A 73 7.10 -18.49 22.18
C ALA A 73 7.16 -17.02 22.63
N ASP A 74 7.99 -16.20 22.00
CA ASP A 74 8.13 -14.75 22.25
C ASP A 74 7.16 -13.89 21.42
N TYR A 75 6.12 -14.51 20.83
CA TYR A 75 5.09 -13.79 20.10
C TYR A 75 4.22 -13.00 21.09
N THR A 76 4.52 -11.71 21.24
CA THR A 76 3.56 -10.76 21.80
C THR A 76 2.54 -10.43 20.72
N GLU A 77 1.26 -10.71 20.98
CA GLU A 77 0.19 -10.33 20.06
C GLU A 77 0.27 -8.84 19.76
N ARG A 78 0.37 -8.52 18.47
CA ARG A 78 0.48 -7.13 18.05
C ARG A 78 -0.86 -6.46 18.32
N ALA A 79 -0.89 -5.56 19.29
CA ALA A 79 -2.07 -4.74 19.54
C ALA A 79 -2.55 -4.14 18.21
N PRO A 80 -3.83 -4.33 17.84
CA PRO A 80 -4.38 -3.72 16.65
C PRO A 80 -4.08 -2.23 16.71
N LEU A 81 -3.44 -1.69 15.66
CA LEU A 81 -3.33 -0.23 15.55
C LEU A 81 -4.75 0.32 15.61
N ALA A 82 -5.01 1.20 16.58
CA ALA A 82 -6.27 1.92 16.67
C ALA A 82 -6.49 2.58 15.31
N ARG A 83 -7.48 2.06 14.56
CA ARG A 83 -7.78 2.59 13.23
C ARG A 83 -8.17 4.05 13.43
N PRO A 84 -7.44 5.02 12.85
CA PRO A 84 -7.86 6.41 12.98
C PRO A 84 -9.25 6.52 12.34
N VAL A 85 -10.22 6.92 13.16
CA VAL A 85 -11.59 7.16 12.70
C VAL A 85 -11.59 8.53 12.02
N GLY A 86 -11.16 8.55 10.77
CA GLY A 86 -11.04 9.79 10.00
C GLY A 86 -11.21 9.52 8.51
N GLY A 87 -12.20 10.17 7.92
CA GLY A 87 -12.42 10.21 6.47
C GLY A 87 -13.49 9.25 5.95
N CYS A 88 -14.75 9.68 6.02
CA CYS A 88 -15.88 9.19 5.20
C CYS A 88 -16.40 7.75 5.36
N ALA A 89 -15.83 6.88 6.19
CA ALA A 89 -16.39 5.53 6.43
C ALA A 89 -17.13 5.42 7.79
N ARG A 90 -18.45 5.31 7.67
CA ARG A 90 -19.55 4.97 8.61
C ARG A 90 -19.25 4.61 10.08
N ARG A 91 -20.17 5.09 10.94
CA ARG A 91 -20.47 4.70 12.33
C ARG A 91 -20.38 3.18 12.53
N ALA A 92 -19.31 2.73 13.16
CA ALA A 92 -19.31 1.46 13.88
C ALA A 92 -19.77 1.78 15.31
N GLU A 93 -20.94 1.27 15.66
CA GLU A 93 -21.48 1.25 17.02
C GLU A 93 -20.38 0.82 18.01
N LEU A 94 -20.19 1.58 19.10
CA LEU A 94 -19.42 1.10 20.24
C LEU A 94 -20.09 -0.17 20.76
N ALA A 95 -19.53 -1.34 20.47
CA ALA A 95 -19.80 -2.51 21.29
C ALA A 95 -19.19 -2.22 22.67
N PRO A 96 -19.98 -2.21 23.77
CA PRO A 96 -19.40 -2.08 25.09
C PRO A 96 -18.52 -3.30 25.34
N ALA A 97 -17.24 -3.05 25.64
CA ALA A 97 -16.33 -4.08 26.10
C ALA A 97 -16.83 -4.59 27.46
N THR A 98 -17.49 -5.74 27.48
CA THR A 98 -17.47 -6.59 28.66
C THR A 98 -16.08 -7.22 28.73
N PRO A 99 -15.31 -7.02 29.82
CA PRO A 99 -14.11 -7.81 30.01
C PRO A 99 -14.57 -9.23 30.32
N VAL A 100 -14.35 -10.16 29.40
CA VAL A 100 -14.38 -11.59 29.75
C VAL A 100 -13.04 -11.86 30.42
N PRO A 101 -13.00 -12.21 31.72
CA PRO A 101 -11.76 -12.67 32.31
C PRO A 101 -11.53 -14.10 31.80
N LEU A 102 -10.79 -14.23 30.71
CA LEU A 102 -10.15 -15.50 30.40
C LEU A 102 -9.06 -15.68 31.45
N MET A 103 -9.36 -16.52 32.44
CA MET A 103 -8.39 -17.04 33.39
C MET A 103 -7.17 -17.52 32.60
N VAL A 104 -6.06 -16.79 32.68
CA VAL A 104 -4.77 -17.32 32.24
C VAL A 104 -4.43 -18.41 33.24
N ALA A 105 -4.65 -19.67 32.87
CA ALA A 105 -4.05 -20.77 33.59
C ALA A 105 -2.53 -20.60 33.52
N PRO A 106 -1.79 -20.58 34.64
CA PRO A 106 -0.34 -20.60 34.57
C PRO A 106 0.07 -21.94 33.97
N LYS A 107 0.65 -21.92 32.77
CA LYS A 107 1.28 -23.10 32.17
C LYS A 107 2.47 -23.50 33.06
N PRO A 108 2.62 -24.77 33.45
CA PRO A 108 3.59 -25.19 34.45
C PRO A 108 5.02 -24.87 34.02
N ALA A 109 5.85 -24.52 35.00
CA ALA A 109 7.27 -24.25 34.83
C ALA A 109 7.93 -25.43 34.12
N ALA A 110 8.42 -25.20 32.90
CA ALA A 110 9.32 -26.13 32.24
C ALA A 110 10.63 -26.14 33.04
N MET A 111 11.02 -27.31 33.51
CA MET A 111 12.28 -27.55 34.21
C MET A 111 13.47 -27.08 33.36
N PRO A 112 14.58 -26.64 33.97
CA PRO A 112 15.76 -26.29 33.20
C PRO A 112 16.27 -27.53 32.48
N VAL A 113 16.25 -27.51 31.14
CA VAL A 113 16.90 -28.53 30.32
C VAL A 113 18.39 -28.24 30.41
N THR A 114 19.08 -28.95 31.29
CA THR A 114 20.54 -28.89 31.39
C THR A 114 21.14 -29.26 30.05
N SER A 115 21.81 -28.31 29.41
CA SER A 115 22.54 -28.53 28.17
C SER A 115 23.74 -29.46 28.44
N PRO A 116 24.00 -30.50 27.64
CA PRO A 116 25.26 -31.24 27.76
C PRO A 116 26.41 -30.35 27.26
N MET A 117 27.45 -30.20 28.10
CA MET A 117 28.72 -29.59 27.71
C MET A 117 29.33 -30.33 26.51
N PRO A 118 29.96 -29.63 25.55
CA PRO A 118 30.74 -30.30 24.51
C PRO A 118 32.00 -30.91 25.13
N SER A 119 32.16 -32.23 24.95
CA SER A 119 33.36 -32.99 25.28
C SER A 119 34.56 -32.42 24.51
N VAL A 120 35.56 -31.93 25.23
CA VAL A 120 36.85 -31.53 24.67
C VAL A 120 37.59 -32.79 24.23
N GLY A 121 37.73 -32.96 22.91
CA GLY A 121 38.61 -33.96 22.30
C GLY A 121 40.07 -33.62 22.58
N GLY A 122 40.67 -34.37 23.52
CA GLY A 122 42.11 -34.36 23.78
C GLY A 122 42.86 -35.27 22.80
N LYS A 123 43.95 -34.72 22.24
CA LYS A 123 45.03 -35.42 21.52
C LYS A 123 45.47 -36.69 22.26
N GLN A 124 45.71 -37.79 21.54
CA GLN A 124 47.04 -38.31 21.15
C GLN A 124 46.89 -39.20 19.93
#